data_AF-A0A7M3ZUY1-F1
#
_entry.id   AF-A0A7M3ZUY1-F1
#
_cell.length_a   1.000
_cell.length_b   1.000
_cell.length_c   1.000
_cell.angle_alpha   90.00
_cell.angle_beta   90.00
_cell.angle_gamma   90.00
#
_symmetry.space_group_name_H-M   'P 1'
#
loop_
_entity.id
_entity.type
_entity.pdbx_description
1 polymer ?
#
loop_
_entity_poly.entity_id
_entity_poly.type
_entity_poly.pdbx_seq_one_letter_code
_entity_poly.pdbx_strand_id
1 'polypeptide(L)'
;MGLHHITWRATVSAVASVEVVAEAMAWLIGDADDVELDRSTSYHGPELTMVKASTSNKRRALRSFARLGESNIHALANEFDQRMDEQRVLHFRLSLDSLIRGQPELTDT
;
A
#
# COMPACT_ATOMS: atom_id res chain seq x y z
N MET A 1 5.41 -17.23 -13.79
CA MET A 1 4.72 -15.93 -13.51
C MET A 1 5.27 -15.40 -12.20
N GLY A 2 5.44 -14.09 -12.04
CA GLY A 2 5.99 -13.51 -10.80
C GLY A 2 5.53 -12.07 -10.60
N LEU A 3 5.71 -11.52 -9.40
CA LEU A 3 5.31 -10.14 -9.10
C LEU A 3 6.22 -9.15 -9.84
N HIS A 4 5.69 -8.49 -10.86
CA HIS A 4 6.44 -7.55 -11.71
C HIS A 4 6.54 -6.16 -11.10
N HIS A 5 5.50 -5.76 -10.39
CA HIS A 5 5.35 -4.42 -9.85
C HIS A 5 4.41 -4.47 -8.65
N ILE A 6 4.63 -3.58 -7.68
CA ILE A 6 3.69 -3.34 -6.57
C ILE A 6 3.54 -1.84 -6.38
N THR A 7 2.31 -1.42 -6.08
CA THR A 7 1.98 -0.04 -5.73
C THR A 7 1.11 -0.06 -4.47
N TRP A 8 1.49 0.76 -3.50
CA TRP A 8 0.73 1.10 -2.31
C TRP A 8 0.23 2.54 -2.45
N ARG A 9 -1.01 2.81 -2.03
CA ARG A 9 -1.58 4.16 -2.01
C ARG A 9 -2.36 4.37 -0.72
N ALA A 10 -2.19 5.53 -0.09
CA ALA A 10 -2.96 5.98 1.05
C ALA A 10 -3.35 7.45 0.88
N THR A 11 -4.61 7.78 1.11
CA THR A 11 -5.07 9.17 1.17
C THR A 11 -5.06 9.64 2.61
N VAL A 12 -4.37 10.73 2.88
CA VAL A 12 -4.21 11.31 4.21
C VAL A 12 -5.00 12.62 4.25
N SER A 13 -5.89 12.73 5.24
CA SER A 13 -6.63 13.98 5.50
C SER A 13 -5.74 14.98 6.25
N ALA A 14 -6.13 16.26 6.23
CA ALA A 14 -5.43 17.32 6.95
C ALA A 14 -5.29 17.10 8.48
N VAL A 15 -6.03 16.16 9.08
CA VAL A 15 -6.00 15.86 10.53
C VAL A 15 -4.99 14.76 10.87
N ALA A 16 -4.65 13.90 9.91
CA ALA A 16 -3.69 12.81 10.10
C ALA A 16 -2.26 13.26 9.77
N SER A 17 -1.26 12.70 10.47
CA SER A 17 0.15 12.99 10.17
C SER A 17 0.57 12.28 8.89
N VAL A 18 0.84 13.06 7.85
CA VAL A 18 1.39 12.60 6.57
C VAL A 18 2.74 11.90 6.77
N GLU A 19 3.54 12.39 7.72
CA GLU A 19 4.85 11.84 8.06
C GLU A 19 4.73 10.41 8.57
N VAL A 20 3.82 10.14 9.51
CA VAL A 20 3.59 8.79 10.05
C VAL A 20 3.14 7.82 8.95
N VAL A 21 2.29 8.27 8.03
CA VAL A 21 1.85 7.44 6.89
C VAL A 21 3.01 7.21 5.92
N ALA A 22 3.82 8.24 5.62
CA ALA A 22 4.99 8.11 4.76
C ALA A 22 6.03 7.12 5.34
N GLU A 23 6.27 7.15 6.65
CA GLU A 23 7.15 6.20 7.34
C GLU A 23 6.62 4.77 7.27
N ALA A 24 5.32 4.57 7.50
CA ALA A 24 4.69 3.26 7.41
C ALA A 24 4.76 2.71 5.96
N MET A 25 4.59 3.58 4.96
CA MET A 25 4.69 3.23 3.55
C MET A 25 6.14 2.93 3.13
N ALA A 26 7.12 3.70 3.65
CA ALA A 26 8.54 3.45 3.47
C ALA A 26 8.95 2.10 4.06
N TRP A 27 8.43 1.76 5.24
CA TRP A 27 8.60 0.43 5.82
C TRP A 27 7.99 -0.65 4.93
N LEU A 28 6.77 -0.44 4.41
CA LEU A 28 6.07 -1.45 3.59
C LEU A 28 6.75 -1.70 2.25
N ILE A 29 7.17 -0.65 1.53
CA ILE A 29 7.90 -0.77 0.26
C ILE A 29 9.36 -1.19 0.47
N GLY A 30 9.95 -0.77 1.59
CA GLY A 30 11.29 -1.12 2.04
C GLY A 30 12.38 -0.14 1.66
N ASP A 31 11.99 1.07 1.29
CA ASP A 31 12.87 2.14 0.83
C ASP A 31 12.10 3.45 0.84
N ALA A 32 12.62 4.45 1.53
CA ALA A 32 11.97 5.76 1.61
C ALA A 32 12.00 6.50 0.27
N ASP A 33 12.99 6.23 -0.59
CA ASP A 33 13.13 6.89 -1.88
C ASP A 33 12.07 6.44 -2.89
N ASP A 34 11.37 5.34 -2.63
CA ASP A 34 10.23 4.86 -3.43
C ASP A 34 8.90 5.49 -2.99
N VAL A 35 8.89 6.39 -2.00
CA VAL A 35 7.69 7.06 -1.47
C VAL A 35 7.55 8.47 -2.05
N GLU A 36 6.42 8.72 -2.69
CA GLU A 36 6.04 9.99 -3.30
C GLU A 36 4.85 10.61 -2.54
N LEU A 37 4.93 11.91 -2.25
CA LEU A 37 3.84 12.70 -1.70
C LEU A 37 3.23 13.59 -2.79
N ASP A 38 1.97 13.36 -3.11
CA ASP A 38 1.20 14.22 -4.01
C ASP A 38 0.20 15.06 -3.19
N ARG A 39 0.51 16.35 -3.06
CA ARG A 39 -0.32 17.33 -2.36
C ARG A 39 -1.27 17.97 -3.35
N SER A 40 -2.44 17.35 -3.50
CA SER A 40 -3.49 17.92 -4.34
C SER A 40 -4.40 18.82 -3.49
N THR A 41 -4.45 20.11 -3.83
CA THR A 41 -5.46 21.01 -3.26
C THR A 41 -6.80 20.71 -3.92
N SER A 42 -7.77 20.18 -3.17
CA SER A 42 -9.12 20.01 -3.71
C SER A 42 -9.75 21.40 -3.91
N TYR A 43 -10.40 21.61 -5.06
CA TYR A 43 -10.87 22.94 -5.52
C TYR A 43 -11.89 23.61 -4.55
N HIS A 44 -12.58 22.82 -3.71
CA HIS A 44 -13.52 23.30 -2.69
C HIS A 44 -13.51 22.48 -1.37
N GLY A 45 -12.47 21.72 -1.07
CA GLY A 45 -12.43 20.83 0.10
C GLY A 45 -11.13 20.89 0.90
N PRO A 46 -11.00 20.09 1.97
CA PRO A 46 -9.79 20.03 2.77
C PRO A 46 -8.57 19.62 1.92
N GLU A 47 -7.38 20.00 2.36
CA GLU A 47 -6.13 19.50 1.78
C GLU A 47 -6.07 17.97 1.95
N LEU A 48 -5.89 17.26 0.83
CA LEU A 48 -5.72 15.83 0.78
C LEU A 48 -4.32 15.55 0.25
N THR A 49 -3.54 14.80 1.02
CA THR A 49 -2.23 14.33 0.59
C THR A 49 -2.33 12.86 0.21
N MET A 50 -1.99 12.53 -1.03
CA MET A 50 -1.83 11.15 -1.47
C MET A 50 -0.39 10.71 -1.21
N VAL A 51 -0.22 9.65 -0.43
CA VAL A 51 1.05 8.97 -0.23
C VAL A 51 1.07 7.75 -1.14
N LYS A 52 2.01 7.70 -2.08
CA LYS A 52 2.18 6.58 -3.01
C LYS A 52 3.55 5.98 -2.82
N ALA A 53 3.63 4.65 -2.73
CA ALA A 53 4.90 3.94 -2.72
C ALA A 53 4.88 2.84 -3.78
N SER A 54 5.88 2.79 -4.67
CA SER A 54 5.84 1.82 -5.77
C SER A 54 7.20 1.38 -6.26
N THR A 55 7.31 0.14 -6.70
CA THR A 55 8.55 -0.38 -7.29
C THR A 55 8.28 -1.39 -8.39
N SER A 56 9.03 -1.29 -9.48
CA SER A 56 9.03 -2.26 -10.59
C SER A 56 10.22 -3.22 -10.52
N ASN A 57 11.06 -3.11 -9.48
CA ASN A 57 12.11 -4.07 -9.23
C ASN A 57 11.49 -5.34 -8.62
N LYS A 58 11.51 -6.44 -9.38
CA LYS A 58 10.88 -7.72 -8.99
C LYS A 58 11.28 -8.22 -7.60
N ARG A 59 12.56 -8.10 -7.23
CA ARG A 59 13.05 -8.56 -5.91
C ARG A 59 12.52 -7.68 -4.79
N ARG A 60 12.47 -6.36 -5.00
CA ARG A 60 11.94 -5.40 -4.02
C ARG A 60 10.42 -5.53 -3.90
N ALA A 61 9.71 -5.69 -5.01
CA ALA A 61 8.27 -5.94 -5.04
C ALA A 61 7.92 -7.20 -4.25
N LEU A 62 8.62 -8.32 -4.50
CA LEU A 62 8.40 -9.57 -3.75
C LEU A 62 8.70 -9.41 -2.25
N ARG A 63 9.76 -8.68 -1.88
CA ARG A 63 10.08 -8.41 -0.46
C ARG A 63 9.02 -7.53 0.21
N SER A 64 8.52 -6.52 -0.49
CA SER A 64 7.43 -5.67 -0.01
C SER A 64 6.16 -6.49 0.19
N PHE A 65 5.77 -7.32 -0.78
CA PHE A 65 4.63 -8.21 -0.67
C PHE A 65 4.78 -9.22 0.49
N ALA A 66 6.00 -9.74 0.72
CA ALA A 66 6.27 -10.64 1.83
C ALA A 66 6.06 -10.01 3.22
N ARG A 67 6.11 -8.67 3.35
CA ARG A 67 5.82 -7.98 4.62
C ARG A 67 4.37 -8.07 5.07
N LEU A 68 3.46 -8.49 4.18
CA LEU A 68 2.09 -8.79 4.55
C LEU A 68 2.00 -9.92 5.58
N GLY A 69 3.02 -10.77 5.67
CA GLY A 69 3.01 -11.93 6.56
C GLY A 69 2.16 -13.07 6.01
N GLU A 70 2.40 -14.25 6.57
CA GLU A 70 1.88 -15.52 6.03
C GLU A 70 0.35 -15.59 6.03
N SER A 71 -0.31 -15.14 7.11
CA SER A 71 -1.78 -15.18 7.23
C SER A 71 -2.47 -14.39 6.12
N ASN A 72 -2.04 -13.15 5.88
CA ASN A 72 -2.59 -12.31 4.83
C ASN A 72 -2.30 -12.89 3.43
N ILE A 73 -1.09 -13.43 3.21
CA ILE A 73 -0.74 -14.04 1.92
C ILE A 73 -1.62 -15.27 1.63
N HIS A 74 -1.89 -16.12 2.63
CA HIS A 74 -2.81 -17.25 2.47
C HIS A 74 -4.25 -16.80 2.20
N ALA A 75 -4.73 -15.77 2.90
CA ALA A 75 -6.05 -15.18 2.64
C ALA A 75 -6.15 -14.66 1.19
N LEU A 76 -5.15 -13.91 0.74
CA LEU A 76 -5.08 -13.41 -0.65
C LEU A 76 -4.99 -14.55 -1.68
N ALA A 77 -4.34 -15.67 -1.35
CA ALA A 77 -4.28 -16.83 -2.23
C ALA A 77 -5.66 -17.50 -2.38
N ASN A 78 -6.43 -17.60 -1.29
CA ASN A 78 -7.79 -18.17 -1.31
C ASN A 78 -8.79 -17.27 -2.06
N GLU A 79 -8.54 -15.97 -2.09
CA GLU A 79 -9.40 -14.96 -2.73
C GLU A 79 -8.84 -14.47 -4.08
N PHE A 80 -7.80 -15.13 -4.59
CA PHE A 80 -7.00 -14.67 -5.72
C PHE A 80 -7.85 -14.36 -6.96
N ASP A 81 -8.71 -15.30 -7.36
CA ASP A 81 -9.55 -15.15 -8.55
C ASP A 81 -10.60 -14.03 -8.42
N GLN A 82 -11.00 -13.69 -7.19
CA GLN A 82 -12.00 -12.66 -6.90
C GLN A 82 -11.37 -11.25 -6.86
N ARG A 83 -10.09 -11.18 -6.49
CA ARG A 83 -9.33 -9.94 -6.31
C ARG A 83 -8.49 -9.56 -7.53
N MET A 84 -8.29 -10.48 -8.46
CA MET A 84 -7.54 -10.25 -9.69
C MET A 84 -8.43 -9.66 -10.79
N ASP A 85 -7.99 -8.55 -11.38
CA ASP A 85 -8.68 -7.96 -12.53
C ASP A 85 -8.25 -8.58 -13.89
N GLU A 86 -8.88 -8.12 -14.98
CA GLU A 86 -8.59 -8.57 -16.35
C GLU A 86 -7.14 -8.27 -16.78
N GLN A 87 -6.50 -7.26 -16.17
CA GLN A 87 -5.10 -6.89 -16.39
C GLN A 87 -4.12 -7.68 -15.51
N ARG A 88 -4.60 -8.67 -14.74
CA ARG A 88 -3.81 -9.50 -13.82
C ARG A 88 -3.21 -8.71 -12.66
N VAL A 89 -3.91 -7.68 -12.20
CA VAL A 89 -3.59 -6.93 -10.98
C VAL A 89 -4.40 -7.47 -9.83
N LEU A 90 -3.72 -7.86 -8.74
CA LEU A 90 -4.36 -8.30 -7.50
C LEU A 90 -4.66 -7.08 -6.63
N HIS A 91 -5.94 -6.80 -6.38
CA HIS A 91 -6.38 -5.68 -5.56
C HIS A 91 -6.76 -6.10 -4.14
N PHE A 92 -6.25 -5.38 -3.16
CA PHE A 92 -6.58 -5.56 -1.74
C PHE A 92 -6.30 -4.28 -0.96
N ARG A 93 -6.83 -4.19 0.26
CA ARG A 93 -6.61 -3.05 1.15
C ARG A 93 -6.02 -3.51 2.46
N LEU A 94 -5.30 -2.60 3.11
CA LEU A 94 -4.75 -2.79 4.45
C LEU A 94 -5.37 -1.76 5.39
N SER A 95 -5.58 -2.16 6.63
CA SER A 95 -5.85 -1.22 7.73
C SER A 95 -4.67 -0.27 7.87
N LEU A 96 -4.91 1.04 7.70
CA LEU A 96 -3.87 2.05 7.87
C LEU A 96 -3.34 2.06 9.31
N ASP A 97 -4.23 1.91 10.30
CA ASP A 97 -3.85 1.88 11.71
C ASP A 97 -2.96 0.67 12.03
N SER A 98 -3.29 -0.51 11.49
CA SER A 98 -2.49 -1.72 11.71
C SER A 98 -1.16 -1.62 10.96
N LEU A 99 -1.14 -1.02 9.78
CA LEU A 99 0.09 -0.74 9.02
C LEU A 99 1.03 0.22 9.77
N ILE A 100 0.51 1.30 10.36
CA ILE A 100 1.29 2.25 11.18
C ILE A 100 1.93 1.54 12.38
N ARG A 101 1.28 0.52 12.92
CA ARG A 101 1.83 -0.32 14.01
C ARG A 101 2.82 -1.38 13.53
N GLY A 102 3.12 -1.44 12.23
CA GLY A 102 4.00 -2.46 11.65
C GLY A 102 3.37 -3.85 11.59
N GLN A 103 2.03 -3.94 11.69
CA GLN A 103 1.26 -5.18 11.67
C GLN A 103 0.22 -5.10 10.55
N PRO A 104 0.60 -5.30 9.27
CA PRO A 104 -0.35 -5.23 8.17
C PRO A 104 -1.50 -6.21 8.38
N GLU A 105 -2.72 -5.73 8.22
CA GLU A 105 -3.95 -6.53 8.29
C GLU A 105 -4.82 -6.19 7.09
N LEU A 106 -5.32 -7.21 6.40
CA LEU A 106 -6.29 -7.03 5.32
C LEU A 106 -7.58 -6.39 5.86
N THR A 107 -8.18 -5.52 5.05
CA THR A 107 -9.49 -4.91 5.33
C THR A 107 -10.30 -4.81 4.05
N ASP A 108 -11.62 -4.77 4.19
CA ASP A 108 -12.56 -4.51 3.09
C ASP A 108 -13.11 -3.08 3.14
N THR A 109 -12.75 -2.29 4.17
CA THR A 109 -13.26 -0.93 4.37
C THR A 109 -12.57 0.10 3.48
#